data_AF-A0A358Q028-F1
#
_entry.id   AF-A0A358Q028-F1
#
_cell.length_a   1.000
_cell.length_b   1.000
_cell.length_c   1.000
_cell.angle_alpha   90.00
_cell.angle_beta   90.00
_cell.angle_gamma   90.00
#
_symmetry.space_group_name_H-M   'P 1'
#
loop_
_entity.id
_entity.type
_entity.pdbx_description
1 polymer ?
#
loop_
_entity_poly.entity_id
_entity_poly.type
_entity_poly.pdbx_seq_one_letter_code
_entity_poly.pdbx_strand_id
1 'polypeptide(L)'
;MVKGLKAIDELKVNLIQAQWLVQHGTLSGSEDEMIQGLADLVGMSYLLARRLGFDFSRLDRMLLQRLEGLKNTDEMNLEKHWGDLSLLLSYLAPED
;
A
#
# COMPACT_ATOMS: atom_id res chain seq x y z
N MET A 1 8.57 14.01 -25.89
CA MET A 1 8.36 12.67 -25.30
C MET A 1 8.98 12.56 -23.89
N VAL A 2 8.78 13.55 -22.99
CA VAL A 2 9.55 13.62 -21.71
C VAL A 2 8.69 13.98 -20.47
N LYS A 3 7.39 14.29 -20.61
CA LYS A 3 6.55 14.69 -19.45
C LYS A 3 6.12 13.50 -18.56
N GLY A 4 6.02 12.29 -19.13
CA GLY A 4 5.56 11.10 -18.39
C GLY A 4 6.63 10.50 -17.47
N LEU A 5 7.89 10.48 -17.91
CA LEU A 5 9.01 9.91 -17.14
C LEU A 5 9.28 10.72 -15.87
N LYS A 6 9.28 12.06 -15.97
CA LYS A 6 9.46 12.93 -14.81
C LYS A 6 8.39 12.70 -13.73
N ALA A 7 7.13 12.55 -14.12
CA ALA A 7 6.05 12.26 -13.17
C ALA A 7 6.21 10.89 -12.49
N ILE A 8 6.73 9.89 -13.22
CA ILE A 8 7.04 8.57 -12.64
C ILE A 8 8.15 8.69 -11.60
N ASP A 9 9.21 9.44 -11.92
CA ASP A 9 10.35 9.59 -11.01
C ASP A 9 9.98 10.40 -9.76
N GLU A 10 9.18 11.46 -9.91
CA GLU A 10 8.62 12.21 -8.79
C GLU A 10 7.74 11.32 -7.89
N LEU A 11 6.88 10.48 -8.48
CA LEU A 11 6.06 9.53 -7.70
C LEU A 11 6.91 8.53 -6.91
N LYS A 12 8.02 8.05 -7.47
CA LYS A 12 8.95 7.15 -6.75
C LYS A 12 9.62 7.86 -5.57
N VAL A 13 10.03 9.13 -5.75
CA VAL A 13 10.60 9.94 -4.67
C VAL A 13 9.56 10.13 -3.56
N ASN A 14 8.31 10.46 -3.93
CA ASN A 14 7.26 10.69 -2.95
C ASN A 14 6.91 9.40 -2.18
N LEU A 15 6.97 8.22 -2.81
CA LEU A 15 6.82 6.94 -2.09
C LEU A 15 7.89 6.75 -1.01
N ILE A 16 9.15 7.13 -1.30
CA ILE A 16 10.23 7.09 -0.30
C ILE A 16 9.98 8.09 0.83
N GLN A 17 9.48 9.29 0.51
CA GLN A 17 9.12 10.29 1.51
C GLN A 17 7.97 9.82 2.40
N ALA A 18 6.96 9.15 1.83
CA ALA A 18 5.86 8.57 2.59
C ALA A 18 6.35 7.48 3.56
N GLN A 19 7.29 6.62 3.13
CA GLN A 19 7.94 5.66 4.04
C GLN A 19 8.71 6.34 5.16
N TRP A 20 9.44 7.42 4.85
CA TRP A 20 10.13 8.21 5.86
C TRP A 20 9.14 8.79 6.87
N LEU A 21 7.99 9.29 6.42
CA LEU A 21 6.97 9.88 7.28
C LEU A 21 6.40 8.85 8.25
N VAL A 22 6.14 7.62 7.80
CA VAL A 22 5.73 6.51 8.69
C VAL A 22 6.80 6.24 9.75
N GLN A 23 8.07 6.15 9.35
CA GLN A 23 9.18 5.87 10.28
C GLN A 23 9.39 7.01 11.29
N HIS A 24 9.31 8.25 10.81
CA HIS A 24 9.42 9.44 11.65
C HIS A 24 8.28 9.49 12.65
N GLY A 25 7.03 9.26 12.21
CA GLY A 25 5.85 9.18 13.07
C GLY A 25 6.00 8.12 14.17
N THR A 26 6.51 6.94 13.84
CA THR A 26 6.80 5.89 14.84
C THR A 26 7.83 6.33 15.88
N LEU A 27 8.88 7.05 15.47
CA LEU A 27 9.93 7.54 16.37
C LEU A 27 9.47 8.73 17.21
N SER A 28 8.65 9.62 16.65
CA SER A 28 8.13 10.82 17.28
C SER A 28 6.89 10.54 18.16
N GLY A 29 6.27 9.37 18.01
CA GLY A 29 4.98 9.04 18.63
C GLY A 29 3.80 9.76 17.98
N SER A 30 3.95 10.25 16.75
CA SER A 30 2.90 10.98 16.03
C SER A 30 2.03 10.04 15.21
N GLU A 31 0.80 9.78 15.71
CA GLU A 31 -0.20 9.00 14.98
C GLU A 31 -0.61 9.64 13.65
N ASP A 32 -0.70 10.98 13.62
CA ASP A 32 -1.04 11.73 12.41
C ASP A 32 -0.01 11.52 11.31
N GLU A 33 1.29 11.55 11.64
CA GLU A 33 2.35 11.29 10.66
C GLU A 33 2.31 9.84 10.16
N MET A 34 2.07 8.87 11.06
CA MET A 34 1.97 7.46 10.68
C MET A 34 0.81 7.22 9.72
N ILE A 35 -0.39 7.70 10.05
CA ILE A 35 -1.57 7.47 9.20
C ILE A 35 -1.49 8.24 7.89
N GLN A 36 -0.93 9.46 7.90
CA GLN A 36 -0.68 10.23 6.69
C GLN A 36 0.30 9.52 5.76
N GLY A 37 1.43 9.03 6.28
CA GLY A 37 2.42 8.31 5.49
C GLY A 37 1.86 7.02 4.89
N LEU A 38 1.04 6.27 5.64
CA LEU A 38 0.36 5.08 5.12
C LEU A 38 -0.65 5.42 4.01
N ALA A 39 -1.45 6.48 4.18
CA ALA A 39 -2.39 6.94 3.16
C ALA A 39 -1.65 7.38 1.87
N ASP A 40 -0.54 8.10 2.02
CA ASP A 40 0.30 8.53 0.90
C ASP A 40 0.90 7.33 0.15
N LEU A 41 1.39 6.30 0.86
CA LEU A 41 1.90 5.07 0.24
C LEU A 41 0.83 4.38 -0.62
N VAL A 42 -0.40 4.26 -0.12
CA VAL A 42 -1.51 3.65 -0.85
C VAL A 42 -1.87 4.50 -2.07
N GLY A 43 -2.13 5.79 -1.88
CA GLY A 43 -2.56 6.69 -2.95
C GLY A 43 -1.52 6.83 -4.07
N MET A 44 -0.24 7.00 -3.72
CA MET A 44 0.84 7.14 -4.70
C MET A 44 1.08 5.84 -5.47
N SER A 45 0.82 4.68 -4.87
CA SER A 45 0.91 3.39 -5.56
C SER A 45 -0.10 3.29 -6.71
N TYR A 46 -1.35 3.75 -6.51
CA TYR A 46 -2.34 3.85 -7.58
C TYR A 46 -1.91 4.80 -8.69
N LEU A 47 -1.44 6.00 -8.33
CA LEU A 47 -0.99 6.99 -9.31
C LEU A 47 0.20 6.46 -10.13
N LEU A 48 1.15 5.79 -9.48
CA LEU A 48 2.29 5.16 -10.14
C LEU A 48 1.84 4.04 -11.09
N ALA A 49 0.94 3.16 -10.64
CA ALA A 49 0.38 2.11 -11.49
C ALA A 49 -0.24 2.69 -12.77
N ARG A 50 -1.03 3.77 -12.64
CA ARG A 50 -1.62 4.45 -13.79
C ARG A 50 -0.59 5.05 -14.73
N ARG A 51 0.47 5.67 -14.20
CA ARG A 51 1.57 6.24 -15.02
C ARG A 51 2.41 5.18 -15.72
N LEU A 52 2.49 3.98 -15.16
CA LEU A 52 3.12 2.81 -15.79
C LEU A 52 2.22 2.10 -16.81
N GLY A 53 0.98 2.57 -17.01
CA GLY A 53 0.05 2.03 -18.02
C GLY A 53 -0.87 0.93 -17.50
N PHE A 54 -0.93 0.70 -16.19
CA PHE A 54 -1.88 -0.22 -15.58
C PHE A 54 -3.17 0.51 -15.20
N ASP A 55 -4.30 -0.18 -15.26
CA ASP A 55 -5.53 0.30 -14.63
C ASP A 55 -5.52 -0.01 -13.12
N PHE A 56 -6.35 0.70 -12.35
CA PHE A 56 -6.44 0.51 -10.90
C PHE A 56 -6.93 -0.90 -10.54
N SER A 57 -7.91 -1.43 -11.29
CA SER A 57 -8.45 -2.77 -11.05
C SER A 57 -7.40 -3.89 -11.14
N ARG A 58 -6.37 -3.72 -11.98
CA ARG A 58 -5.26 -4.66 -12.11
C ARG A 58 -4.37 -4.63 -10.87
N LEU A 59 -4.15 -3.46 -10.27
CA LEU A 59 -3.47 -3.35 -8.99
C LEU A 59 -4.30 -4.01 -7.89
N ASP A 60 -5.61 -3.76 -7.85
CA ASP A 60 -6.52 -4.31 -6.83
C ASP A 60 -6.54 -5.84 -6.86
N ARG A 61 -6.72 -6.44 -8.04
CA ARG A 61 -6.69 -7.91 -8.19
C ARG A 61 -5.37 -8.51 -7.75
N MET A 62 -4.25 -7.87 -8.11
CA MET A 62 -2.93 -8.33 -7.70
C MET A 62 -2.74 -8.20 -6.18
N LEU A 63 -3.20 -7.10 -5.58
CA LEU A 63 -3.16 -6.89 -4.12
C LEU A 63 -3.93 -7.99 -3.40
N LEU A 64 -5.18 -8.25 -3.79
CA LEU A 64 -6.02 -9.30 -3.18
C LEU A 64 -5.37 -10.68 -3.28
N GLN A 65 -4.90 -11.06 -4.47
CA GLN A 65 -4.19 -12.33 -4.68
C GLN A 65 -2.95 -12.46 -3.78
N ARG A 66 -2.20 -11.37 -3.59
CA ARG A 66 -1.00 -11.35 -2.73
C ARG A 66 -1.36 -11.46 -1.25
N LEU A 67 -2.42 -10.78 -0.81
CA LEU A 67 -2.91 -10.87 0.57
C LEU A 67 -3.45 -12.27 0.90
N GLU A 68 -4.18 -12.91 0.00
CA GLU A 68 -4.58 -14.32 0.14
C GLU A 68 -3.37 -15.25 0.24
N GLY A 69 -2.35 -15.03 -0.59
CA GLY A 69 -1.09 -15.77 -0.52
C GLY A 69 -0.40 -15.62 0.83
N LEU A 70 -0.28 -14.39 1.34
CA LEU A 70 0.29 -14.11 2.66
C LEU A 70 -0.51 -14.75 3.79
N LYS A 71 -1.85 -14.76 3.68
CA LYS A 71 -2.73 -15.40 4.66
C LYS A 71 -2.49 -16.90 4.72
N ASN A 72 -2.30 -17.54 3.58
CA ASN A 72 -2.10 -18.97 3.49
C ASN A 72 -0.73 -19.41 4.01
N THR A 73 0.32 -18.61 3.81
CA THR A 73 1.66 -18.94 4.32
C THR A 73 1.83 -18.54 5.79
N ASP A 74 1.19 -17.45 6.21
CA ASP A 74 1.25 -16.86 7.55
C ASP A 74 2.66 -16.76 8.15
N GLU A 75 3.67 -16.46 7.33
CA GLU A 75 5.09 -16.45 7.76
C GLU A 75 5.37 -15.44 8.88
N MET A 76 4.60 -14.34 8.91
CA MET A 76 4.70 -13.30 9.93
C MET A 76 3.85 -13.61 11.18
N ASN A 77 3.12 -14.73 11.19
CA ASN A 77 2.12 -15.10 12.20
C ASN A 77 1.09 -13.99 12.46
N LEU A 78 0.74 -13.21 11.44
CA LEU A 78 -0.22 -12.12 11.57
C LEU A 78 -1.64 -12.68 11.62
N GLU A 79 -1.92 -13.67 10.78
CA GLU A 79 -3.22 -14.31 10.73
C GLU A 79 -3.47 -15.16 11.98
N LYS A 80 -2.54 -16.04 12.35
CA LYS A 80 -2.70 -16.93 13.49
C LYS A 80 -2.89 -16.20 14.83
N HIS A 81 -2.24 -15.05 15.02
CA HIS A 81 -2.29 -14.34 16.31
C HIS A 81 -3.37 -13.26 16.35
N TRP A 82 -3.62 -12.54 15.26
CA TRP A 82 -4.51 -11.38 15.26
C TRP A 82 -5.64 -11.46 14.22
N GLY A 83 -5.56 -12.36 13.24
CA GLY A 83 -6.54 -12.45 12.16
C GLY A 83 -6.48 -11.25 11.20
N ASP A 84 -5.36 -10.53 11.18
CA ASP A 84 -5.23 -9.25 10.47
C ASP A 84 -5.51 -9.36 8.96
N LEU A 85 -5.10 -10.47 8.35
CA LEU A 85 -5.26 -10.67 6.90
C LEU A 85 -6.70 -11.04 6.56
N SER A 86 -7.35 -11.89 7.36
CA SER A 86 -8.79 -12.14 7.24
C SER A 86 -9.59 -10.85 7.40
N LEU A 87 -9.27 -10.04 8.41
CA LEU A 87 -9.93 -8.76 8.64
C LEU A 87 -9.77 -7.82 7.44
N LEU A 88 -8.54 -7.65 6.96
CA LEU A 88 -8.25 -6.78 5.81
C LEU A 88 -8.95 -7.27 4.53
N LEU A 89 -8.91 -8.57 4.23
CA LEU A 89 -9.58 -9.14 3.06
C LEU A 89 -11.08 -8.91 3.11
N SER A 90 -11.71 -9.08 4.28
CA SER A 90 -13.15 -8.84 4.47
C SER A 90 -13.54 -7.37 4.27
N TYR A 91 -12.64 -6.44 4.62
CA TYR A 91 -12.85 -5.02 4.42
C TYR A 91 -12.71 -4.61 2.95
N LEU A 92 -11.74 -5.17 2.23
CA LEU A 92 -11.46 -4.83 0.84
C LEU A 92 -12.42 -5.50 -0.16
N ALA A 93 -12.93 -6.68 0.17
CA ALA A 93 -13.86 -7.45 -0.66
C ALA A 93 -14.98 -8.02 0.23
N PRO A 94 -15.92 -7.18 0.69
CA PRO A 94 -17.06 -7.65 1.48
C PRO A 94 -17.93 -8.63 0.66
N GLU A 95 -18.40 -9.70 1.29
CA GLU A 95 -19.44 -10.55 0.72
C GLU A 95 -20.76 -9.75 0.72
N ASP A 96 -21.44 -9.70 -0.44
CA ASP A 96 -22.76 -9.07 -0.60
C ASP A 96 -23.88 -9.83 0.15
#